data_AF-A0A5R2N6E0-F1
#
_entry.id   AF-A0A5R2N6E0-F1
#
_cell.length_a   1.000
_cell.length_b   1.000
_cell.length_c   1.000
_cell.angle_alpha   90.00
_cell.angle_beta   90.00
_cell.angle_gamma   90.00
#
_symmetry.space_group_name_H-M   'P 1'
#
loop_
_entity.id
_entity.type
_entity.pdbx_description
1 polymer ?
#
loop_
_entity_poly.entity_id
_entity_poly.type
_entity_poly.pdbx_seq_one_letter_code
_entity_poly.pdbx_strand_id
1 'polypeptide(L)'
;MKHIAIGILGVATLGLMASAASAGTLDTVKAKGFIQCGVSTGLAGFSAPDDKGDWQGIDADFCRAVAAAVFGDGTKVKFTPLS
;
A
#
# COMPACT_ATOMS: atom_id res chain seq x y z
N MET A 1 -20.44 -1.82 49.04
CA MET A 1 -19.22 -2.65 48.90
C MET A 1 -19.36 -3.82 47.91
N LYS A 2 -20.57 -4.35 47.65
CA LYS A 2 -20.79 -5.50 46.74
C LYS A 2 -20.76 -5.15 45.24
N HIS A 3 -20.96 -3.88 44.88
CA HIS A 3 -20.92 -3.38 43.49
C HIS A 3 -19.53 -2.94 43.01
N ILE A 4 -18.56 -2.78 43.92
CA ILE A 4 -17.20 -2.36 43.57
C ILE A 4 -16.41 -3.54 42.97
N ALA A 5 -16.68 -4.77 43.44
CA ALA A 5 -16.03 -5.98 42.94
C ALA A 5 -16.43 -6.34 41.49
N ILE A 6 -17.61 -5.92 41.03
CA ILE A 6 -18.10 -6.21 39.67
C ILE A 6 -17.44 -5.28 38.63
N GLY A 7 -17.11 -4.04 39.01
CA GLY A 7 -16.45 -3.08 38.11
C GLY A 7 -15.01 -3.43 37.76
N ILE A 8 -14.30 -4.16 38.63
CA ILE A 8 -12.87 -4.49 38.44
C ILE A 8 -12.69 -5.69 37.49
N LEU A 9 -13.66 -6.62 37.42
CA LEU A 9 -13.60 -7.74 36.47
C LEU A 9 -13.87 -7.33 35.01
N GLY A 10 -14.59 -6.23 34.78
CA GLY A 10 -14.89 -5.75 33.42
C GLY A 10 -13.68 -5.14 32.71
N VAL A 11 -12.83 -4.42 33.45
CA VAL A 11 -11.70 -3.65 32.87
C VAL A 11 -10.53 -4.54 32.46
N ALA A 12 -10.36 -5.72 33.08
CA ALA A 12 -9.29 -6.65 32.75
C ALA A 12 -9.42 -7.31 31.36
N THR A 13 -10.61 -7.27 30.75
CA THR A 13 -10.86 -7.92 29.45
C THR A 13 -10.53 -7.05 28.24
N LEU A 14 -10.44 -5.72 28.41
CA LEU A 14 -10.13 -4.77 27.34
C LEU A 14 -8.66 -4.80 26.89
N GLY A 15 -7.75 -5.33 27.73
CA GLY A 15 -6.32 -5.43 27.42
C GLY A 15 -5.92 -6.62 26.54
N LEU A 16 -6.79 -7.63 26.38
CA LEU A 16 -6.46 -8.86 25.63
C LEU A 16 -6.83 -8.80 24.14
N MET A 17 -7.48 -7.73 23.67
CA MET A 17 -7.91 -7.60 22.27
C MET A 17 -6.89 -6.86 21.38
N ALA A 18 -5.67 -6.62 21.86
CA ALA A 18 -4.59 -6.09 21.04
C ALA A 18 -4.05 -7.20 20.11
N SER A 19 -4.77 -7.48 19.02
CA SER A 19 -4.21 -8.27 17.93
C SER A 19 -3.07 -7.49 17.31
N ALA A 20 -1.87 -8.07 17.25
CA ALA A 20 -0.77 -7.49 16.51
C ALA A 20 -1.17 -7.41 15.03
N ALA A 21 -1.42 -6.20 14.53
CA ALA A 21 -1.70 -5.97 13.12
C ALA A 21 -0.46 -6.33 12.30
N SER A 22 -0.48 -7.47 11.62
CA SER A 22 0.53 -7.91 10.67
C SER A 22 -0.10 -7.96 9.29
N ALA A 23 -0.26 -6.78 8.67
CA ALA A 23 -0.62 -6.72 7.26
C ALA A 23 0.67 -6.68 6.44
N GLY A 24 0.89 -7.69 5.60
CA GLY A 24 1.98 -7.66 4.66
C GLY A 24 1.79 -6.52 3.65
N THR A 25 2.89 -5.97 3.14
CA THR A 25 2.84 -4.95 2.06
C THR A 25 2.01 -5.46 0.88
N LEU A 26 2.15 -6.74 0.51
CA LEU A 26 1.40 -7.35 -0.57
C LEU A 26 -0.11 -7.40 -0.29
N ASP A 27 -0.52 -7.71 0.94
CA ASP A 27 -1.95 -7.75 1.31
C ASP A 27 -2.56 -6.34 1.24
N THR A 28 -1.82 -5.34 1.71
CA THR A 28 -2.21 -3.93 1.60
C THR A 28 -2.35 -3.49 0.14
N VAL A 29 -1.41 -3.88 -0.71
CA VAL A 29 -1.45 -3.61 -2.16
C VAL A 29 -2.66 -4.28 -2.81
N LYS A 30 -2.90 -5.56 -2.50
CA LYS A 30 -4.04 -6.30 -3.03
C LYS A 30 -5.36 -5.68 -2.60
N ALA A 31 -5.49 -5.27 -1.34
CA ALA A 31 -6.67 -4.59 -0.82
C ALA A 31 -6.91 -3.22 -1.48
N LYS A 32 -5.84 -2.48 -1.82
CA LYS A 32 -5.93 -1.21 -2.58
C LYS A 32 -6.31 -1.43 -4.05
N GLY A 33 -5.98 -2.58 -4.62
CA GLY A 33 -6.29 -2.94 -6.01
C GLY A 33 -5.38 -2.30 -7.07
N PHE A 34 -4.25 -1.70 -6.67
CA PHE A 34 -3.24 -1.17 -7.59
C PHE A 34 -1.87 -1.01 -6.90
N ILE A 35 -0.80 -0.96 -7.70
CA ILE A 35 0.55 -0.57 -7.26
C ILE A 35 0.65 0.95 -7.19
N GLN A 36 0.98 1.50 -6.03
CA GLN A 36 1.40 2.90 -5.91
C GLN A 36 2.90 2.98 -6.23
N CYS A 37 3.24 3.44 -7.42
CA CYS A 37 4.61 3.52 -7.92
C CYS A 37 5.18 4.93 -7.70
N GLY A 38 6.29 5.02 -6.99
CA GLY A 38 7.11 6.23 -6.92
C GLY A 38 8.08 6.26 -8.09
N VAL A 39 8.19 7.40 -8.78
CA VAL A 39 9.01 7.60 -9.98
C VAL A 39 9.87 8.84 -9.86
N SER A 40 11.04 8.82 -10.49
CA SER A 40 12.01 9.93 -10.51
C SER A 40 11.88 10.73 -11.81
N THR A 41 11.63 12.03 -11.74
CA THR A 41 11.51 12.85 -12.97
C THR A 41 12.84 13.38 -13.50
N GLY A 42 13.93 13.18 -12.76
CA GLY A 42 15.22 13.82 -13.03
C GLY A 42 16.10 13.15 -14.08
N LEU A 43 15.74 11.95 -14.57
CA LEU A 43 16.60 11.17 -15.47
C LEU A 43 15.81 10.55 -16.63
N ALA A 44 16.01 11.10 -17.82
CA ALA A 44 15.39 10.58 -19.05
C ALA A 44 15.78 9.10 -19.28
N GLY A 45 14.80 8.28 -19.64
CA GLY A 45 14.93 6.83 -19.78
C GLY A 45 14.55 6.03 -18.53
N PHE A 46 14.50 6.67 -17.34
CA PHE A 46 14.05 6.02 -16.11
C PHE A 46 12.55 6.22 -15.88
N SER A 47 12.13 7.46 -15.76
CA SER A 47 10.70 7.80 -15.72
C SER A 47 10.43 9.23 -16.19
N ALA A 48 9.55 9.38 -17.17
CA ALA A 48 9.04 10.67 -17.62
C ALA A 48 7.62 10.52 -18.21
N PRO A 49 6.69 11.45 -17.96
CA PRO A 49 5.44 11.48 -18.69
C PRO A 49 5.69 11.87 -20.15
N ASP A 50 4.98 11.23 -21.07
CA ASP A 50 4.91 11.66 -22.47
C ASP A 50 3.90 12.81 -22.67
N ASP A 51 3.70 13.23 -23.93
CA ASP A 51 2.79 14.33 -24.29
C ASP A 51 1.31 14.06 -23.93
N LYS A 52 0.95 12.81 -23.62
CA LYS A 52 -0.38 12.39 -23.19
C LYS A 52 -0.48 12.22 -21.68
N GLY A 53 0.64 12.37 -20.97
CA GLY A 53 0.76 12.16 -19.52
C GLY A 53 1.02 10.71 -19.12
N ASP A 54 1.27 9.81 -20.07
CA ASP A 54 1.59 8.41 -19.78
C ASP A 54 3.06 8.27 -19.38
N TRP A 55 3.32 7.60 -18.27
CA TRP A 55 4.68 7.44 -17.75
C TRP A 55 5.48 6.41 -18.54
N GLN A 56 6.61 6.83 -19.09
CA GLN A 56 7.54 6.00 -19.87
C GLN A 56 8.88 5.84 -19.14
N GLY A 57 9.59 4.74 -19.41
CA GLY A 57 10.92 4.46 -18.87
C GLY A 57 10.97 3.25 -17.94
N ILE A 58 12.19 2.86 -17.54
CA ILE A 58 12.43 1.60 -16.83
C ILE A 58 11.69 1.48 -15.49
N ASP A 59 11.55 2.58 -14.73
CA ASP A 59 10.84 2.57 -13.45
C ASP A 59 9.35 2.33 -13.69
N ALA A 60 8.80 2.99 -14.71
CA ALA A 60 7.39 2.88 -15.06
C ALA A 60 7.06 1.48 -15.62
N ASP A 61 7.94 0.93 -16.46
CA ASP A 61 7.82 -0.43 -17.00
C ASP A 61 7.95 -1.48 -15.92
N PHE A 62 8.88 -1.31 -14.98
CA PHE A 62 9.02 -2.20 -13.84
C PHE A 62 7.76 -2.19 -12.98
N CYS A 63 7.20 -1.02 -12.67
CA CYS A 63 5.95 -0.93 -11.92
C CYS A 63 4.76 -1.57 -12.65
N ARG A 64 4.66 -1.42 -13.98
CA ARG A 64 3.66 -2.14 -14.79
C ARG A 64 3.87 -3.65 -14.76
N ALA A 65 5.11 -4.13 -14.81
CA ALA A 65 5.42 -5.56 -14.72
C ALA A 65 5.04 -6.14 -13.35
N VAL A 66 5.30 -5.40 -12.26
CA VAL A 66 4.86 -5.80 -10.90
C VAL A 66 3.33 -5.79 -10.81
N ALA A 67 2.65 -4.79 -11.37
CA ALA A 67 1.19 -4.76 -11.42
C ALA A 67 0.61 -5.97 -12.18
N ALA A 68 1.19 -6.31 -13.33
CA ALA A 68 0.82 -7.50 -14.09
C ALA A 68 1.05 -8.79 -13.27
N ALA A 69 2.16 -8.90 -12.55
CA ALA A 69 2.45 -10.07 -11.71
C ALA A 69 1.48 -10.23 -10.53
N VAL A 70 1.02 -9.11 -9.94
CA VAL A 70 0.13 -9.14 -8.77
C VAL A 70 -1.34 -9.27 -9.17
N PHE A 71 -1.76 -8.60 -10.24
CA PHE A 71 -3.16 -8.42 -10.62
C PHE A 71 -3.56 -9.06 -11.95
N GLY A 72 -2.61 -9.59 -12.73
CA GLY A 72 -2.84 -10.01 -14.11
C GLY A 72 -3.07 -8.85 -15.08
N ASP A 73 -2.87 -7.61 -14.63
CA ASP A 73 -3.18 -6.39 -15.37
C ASP A 73 -2.12 -5.31 -15.06
N GLY A 74 -1.29 -5.02 -16.06
CA GLY A 74 -0.22 -4.02 -15.96
C GLY A 74 -0.74 -2.59 -15.82
N THR A 75 -2.02 -2.33 -16.10
CA THR A 75 -2.64 -1.01 -15.96
C THR A 75 -3.02 -0.69 -14.50
N LYS A 76 -2.93 -1.67 -13.58
CA LYS A 76 -3.19 -1.50 -12.14
C LYS A 76 -2.03 -0.78 -11.42
N VAL A 77 -1.64 0.38 -11.92
CA VAL A 77 -0.56 1.20 -11.38
C VAL A 77 -0.99 2.67 -11.31
N LYS A 78 -0.53 3.37 -10.27
CA LYS A 78 -0.62 4.83 -10.15
C LYS A 78 0.76 5.39 -9.88
N PHE A 79 1.13 6.47 -10.57
CA PHE A 79 2.45 7.08 -10.48
C PHE A 79 2.42 8.32 -9.61
N THR A 80 3.46 8.49 -8.77
CA THR A 80 3.70 9.70 -7.98
C THR A 80 5.14 10.14 -8.17
N PRO A 81 5.39 11.36 -8.68
CA PRO A 81 6.73 11.94 -8.72
C PRO A 81 7.28 12.09 -7.31
N LEU A 82 8.54 11.70 -7.09
CA LEU A 82 9.19 11.82 -5.79
C LEU A 82 10.26 12.93 -5.73
N SER A 83 10.66 13.47 -6.88
CA SER A 83 11.70 14.50 -7.02
C SER A 83 11.60 15.18 -8.38
#